data_AF-A0A812RYM2-F1
#
_entry.id   AF-A0A812RYM2-F1
#
_cell.length_a   1.000
_cell.length_b   1.000
_cell.length_c   1.000
_cell.angle_alpha   90.00
_cell.angle_beta   90.00
_cell.angle_gamma   90.00
#
_symmetry.space_group_name_H-M   'P 1'
#
loop_
_entity.id
_entity.type
_entity.pdbx_description
1 polymer ?
#
loop_
_entity_poly.entity_id
_entity_poly.type
_entity_poly.pdbx_seq_one_letter_code
_entity_poly.pdbx_strand_id
1 'polypeptide(L)'
;VTRTRPGRFGGRFSNELVQVGRWRDAQPGEGAMTSSVARRALRGSAMALALLVAASPASGGDGDVVEIEEHWSLAVGGPDALRTAPQVSMVMSPAGGIDSDFFLLSLNHWSYPGFEPGGVQLQHWNGENWRSSKSASNELPLDTDGETIRWAQRLTLSDCSLTYEVFNAESTTWGNFAAGEALKITTHTELARLNGYLPATSLSESGIGYAGNRVSSLVLEKLRWRFDGDDEYQEMVAPIDIDADLDP
;
A
#
# COMPACT_ATOMS: atom_id res chain seq x y z
N VAL A 1 -43.52 26.82 -1.65
CA VAL A 1 -42.59 27.82 -1.05
C VAL A 1 -42.29 27.25 0.33
N THR A 2 -41.13 26.65 0.59
CA THR A 2 -39.78 27.23 0.53
C THR A 2 -38.78 26.09 0.26
N ARG A 3 -37.92 26.24 -0.76
CA ARG A 3 -36.83 25.31 -1.11
C ARG A 3 -35.55 25.77 -0.42
N THR A 4 -34.87 24.88 0.28
CA THR A 4 -33.50 25.07 0.79
C THR A 4 -32.55 24.24 -0.07
N ARG A 5 -31.55 24.90 -0.68
CA ARG A 5 -30.47 24.29 -1.47
C ARG A 5 -29.34 23.80 -0.54
N PRO A 6 -28.62 22.72 -0.86
CA PRO A 6 -27.32 22.45 -0.26
C PRO A 6 -26.20 23.17 -1.02
N GLY A 7 -25.30 23.81 -0.26
CA GLY A 7 -24.12 24.50 -0.76
C GLY A 7 -22.97 23.54 -1.03
N ARG A 8 -22.31 23.73 -2.18
CA ARG A 8 -20.99 23.19 -2.52
C ARG A 8 -19.92 23.81 -1.62
N PHE A 9 -19.12 23.00 -0.94
CA PHE A 9 -17.80 23.39 -0.46
C PHE A 9 -16.75 22.59 -1.23
N GLY A 10 -16.09 23.27 -2.17
CA GLY A 10 -14.84 22.81 -2.77
C GLY A 10 -13.69 23.54 -2.08
N GLY A 11 -12.85 22.79 -1.39
CA GLY A 11 -11.59 23.28 -0.83
C GLY A 11 -10.43 22.52 -1.48
N ARG A 12 -9.78 23.13 -2.47
CA ARG A 12 -8.45 22.71 -2.94
C ARG A 12 -7.44 23.08 -1.86
N PHE A 13 -6.75 22.10 -1.29
CA PHE A 13 -5.53 22.35 -0.54
C PHE A 13 -4.34 22.08 -1.46
N SER A 14 -3.58 23.14 -1.76
CA SER A 14 -2.27 23.05 -2.43
C SER A 14 -1.21 22.94 -1.34
N ASN A 15 -0.46 21.83 -1.31
CA ASN A 15 0.72 21.70 -0.46
C ASN A 15 1.95 22.15 -1.27
N GLU A 16 2.40 23.37 -1.00
CA GLU A 16 3.68 23.91 -1.46
C GLU A 16 4.77 23.45 -0.48
N LEU A 17 5.63 22.53 -0.91
CA LEU A 17 6.76 22.01 -0.12
C LEU A 17 7.93 23.00 -0.19
N VAL A 18 8.21 23.64 0.95
CA VAL A 18 9.37 24.51 1.18
C VAL A 18 10.64 23.67 1.26
N GLN A 19 11.52 23.77 0.25
CA GLN A 19 12.89 23.25 0.34
C GLN A 19 13.78 24.23 1.11
N VAL A 20 14.24 23.82 2.29
CA VAL A 20 15.30 24.50 3.06
C VAL A 20 16.66 23.94 2.65
N GLY A 21 17.56 24.82 2.23
CA GLY A 21 18.85 24.45 1.68
C GLY A 21 20.01 24.32 2.67
N ARG A 22 21.08 23.74 2.11
CA ARG A 22 22.51 24.10 2.23
C ARG A 22 23.25 23.71 3.52
N TRP A 23 24.19 22.78 3.37
CA TRP A 23 25.50 22.82 4.05
C TRP A 23 26.62 22.44 3.07
N ARG A 24 27.66 23.28 3.06
CA ARG A 24 28.96 23.14 2.40
C ARG A 24 29.98 22.58 3.40
N ASP A 25 31.17 22.29 2.87
CA ASP A 25 32.48 22.09 3.54
C ASP A 25 32.90 20.62 3.64
N ALA A 26 34.15 20.21 3.44
CA ALA A 26 35.35 20.80 2.87
C ALA A 26 36.34 19.65 2.66
N GLN A 27 37.22 19.74 1.66
CA GLN A 27 38.38 18.86 1.53
C GLN A 27 39.48 19.24 2.54
N PRO A 28 40.38 18.30 2.83
CA PRO A 28 41.79 18.65 2.89
C PRO A 28 42.62 17.76 1.95
N GLY A 29 43.62 18.39 1.32
CA GLY A 29 44.64 17.73 0.52
C GLY A 29 45.91 17.45 1.32
N GLU A 30 46.83 16.72 0.68
CA GLU A 30 48.27 16.53 0.92
C GLU A 30 48.68 15.56 -0.21
N GLY A 31 49.84 15.57 -0.87
CA GLY A 31 51.14 16.19 -0.68
C GLY A 31 52.10 15.46 -1.65
N ALA A 32 53.17 16.13 -2.05
CA ALA A 32 53.94 15.91 -3.27
C ALA A 32 54.91 14.70 -3.33
N MET A 33 55.19 14.28 -4.58
CA MET A 33 56.44 13.82 -5.21
C MET A 33 57.43 12.89 -4.47
N THR A 34 57.89 11.82 -5.14
CA THR A 34 59.31 11.61 -5.49
C THR A 34 59.53 10.65 -6.68
N SER A 35 60.51 11.03 -7.51
CA SER A 35 61.39 10.32 -8.49
C SER A 35 61.43 8.79 -8.55
N SER A 36 61.92 8.08 -9.59
CA SER A 36 62.25 8.28 -11.01
C SER A 36 62.94 6.97 -11.48
N VAL A 37 62.64 6.46 -12.70
CA VAL A 37 63.55 5.68 -13.61
C VAL A 37 63.94 4.24 -13.13
N ALA A 38 64.00 3.14 -13.89
CA ALA A 38 63.99 2.80 -15.32
C ALA A 38 63.72 1.28 -15.55
N ARG A 39 62.99 0.99 -16.63
CA ARG A 39 63.27 0.08 -17.77
C ARG A 39 63.40 -1.46 -17.60
N ARG A 40 62.76 -2.10 -18.59
CA ARG A 40 62.92 -3.46 -19.19
C ARG A 40 62.22 -4.59 -18.44
N ALA A 41 61.55 -5.55 -19.09
CA ALA A 41 61.15 -5.76 -20.47
C ALA A 41 60.20 -6.98 -20.54
N LEU A 42 59.47 -7.08 -21.65
CA LEU A 42 58.89 -8.27 -22.28
C LEU A 42 57.70 -9.03 -21.61
N ARG A 43 56.55 -8.86 -22.27
CA ARG A 43 55.70 -9.90 -22.88
C ARG A 43 55.28 -11.09 -22.02
N GLY A 44 54.02 -11.08 -21.61
CA GLY A 44 53.22 -12.26 -21.32
C GLY A 44 51.73 -11.92 -21.50
N SER A 45 51.14 -12.36 -22.61
CA SER A 45 49.71 -12.24 -22.90
C SER A 45 48.87 -13.16 -22.02
N ALA A 46 47.59 -12.77 -21.91
CA ALA A 46 46.40 -13.59 -21.65
C ALA A 46 46.12 -13.98 -20.19
N MET A 47 45.11 -13.33 -19.61
CA MET A 47 43.80 -13.94 -19.38
C MET A 47 42.83 -12.84 -18.95
N ALA A 48 42.15 -12.21 -19.92
CA ALA A 48 41.00 -11.38 -19.59
C ALA A 48 39.88 -12.32 -19.14
N LEU A 49 39.70 -12.43 -17.84
CA LEU A 49 38.55 -13.11 -17.26
C LEU A 49 37.33 -12.25 -17.57
N ALA A 50 36.63 -12.58 -18.65
CA ALA A 50 35.35 -11.98 -18.98
C ALA A 50 34.37 -12.37 -17.87
N LEU A 51 34.10 -11.43 -16.96
CA LEU A 51 32.91 -11.46 -16.12
C LEU A 51 31.72 -11.35 -17.07
N LEU A 52 31.16 -12.50 -17.48
CA LEU A 52 29.77 -12.54 -17.94
C LEU A 52 28.91 -12.20 -16.71
N VAL A 53 28.64 -10.92 -16.52
CA VAL A 53 27.41 -10.51 -15.88
C VAL A 53 26.32 -10.95 -16.86
N ALA A 54 25.69 -12.09 -16.57
CA ALA A 54 24.42 -12.42 -17.17
C ALA A 54 23.45 -11.32 -16.71
N ALA A 55 23.32 -10.26 -17.51
CA ALA A 55 22.14 -9.44 -17.47
C ALA A 55 21.03 -10.36 -17.96
N SER A 56 20.30 -10.96 -17.02
CA SER A 56 19.00 -11.53 -17.34
C SER A 56 18.24 -10.44 -18.09
N PRO A 57 17.66 -10.72 -19.28
CA PRO A 57 16.74 -9.77 -19.87
C PRO A 57 15.66 -9.52 -18.82
N ALA A 58 15.52 -8.27 -18.38
CA ALA A 58 14.29 -7.86 -17.74
C ALA A 58 13.21 -8.10 -18.80
N SER A 59 12.35 -9.08 -18.56
CA SER A 59 11.17 -9.32 -19.36
C SER A 59 10.24 -8.12 -19.14
N GLY A 60 10.47 -7.03 -19.88
CA GLY A 60 9.53 -5.93 -20.02
C GLY A 60 8.38 -6.38 -20.92
N GLY A 61 7.62 -7.38 -20.47
CA GLY A 61 6.43 -7.86 -21.13
C GLY A 61 5.20 -7.16 -20.56
N ASP A 62 4.28 -6.81 -21.45
CA ASP A 62 2.85 -6.53 -21.18
C ASP A 62 2.21 -7.81 -20.60
N GLY A 63 2.58 -8.12 -19.36
CA GLY A 63 2.17 -9.31 -18.64
C GLY A 63 0.82 -9.10 -17.97
N ASP A 64 0.03 -10.15 -17.89
CA ASP A 64 -1.22 -10.11 -17.14
C ASP A 64 -0.90 -10.05 -15.64
N VAL A 65 -1.20 -8.94 -15.00
CA VAL A 65 -1.08 -8.81 -13.55
C VAL A 65 -2.16 -9.68 -12.91
N VAL A 66 -1.76 -10.65 -12.09
CA VAL A 66 -2.71 -11.59 -11.43
C VAL A 66 -2.75 -11.40 -9.93
N GLU A 67 -1.83 -10.62 -9.37
CA GLU A 67 -1.76 -10.39 -7.94
C GLU A 67 -1.23 -9.01 -7.61
N ILE A 68 -1.85 -8.36 -6.62
CA ILE A 68 -1.47 -7.03 -6.13
C ILE A 68 -1.55 -7.02 -4.61
N GLU A 69 -0.53 -6.48 -3.94
CA GLU A 69 -0.47 -6.30 -2.50
C GLU A 69 -0.21 -4.85 -2.11
N GLU A 70 -0.94 -4.36 -1.13
CA GLU A 70 -0.65 -3.10 -0.45
C GLU A 70 -0.28 -3.35 1.02
N HIS A 71 0.80 -2.73 1.48
CA HIS A 71 1.31 -2.85 2.84
C HIS A 71 1.12 -1.50 3.55
N TRP A 72 0.35 -1.51 4.63
CA TRP A 72 -0.10 -0.32 5.33
C TRP A 72 0.40 -0.28 6.79
N SER A 73 0.62 0.94 7.28
CA SER A 73 0.93 1.21 8.68
C SER A 73 0.09 2.38 9.19
N LEU A 74 -0.55 2.19 10.35
CA LEU A 74 -1.34 3.17 11.08
C LEU A 74 -0.73 3.38 12.47
N ALA A 75 -0.32 4.61 12.78
CA ALA A 75 0.15 4.99 14.12
C ALA A 75 -0.95 5.78 14.85
N VAL A 76 -1.42 5.24 15.97
CA VAL A 76 -2.49 5.84 16.79
C VAL A 76 -1.87 6.76 17.84
N GLY A 77 -2.46 7.95 18.02
CA GLY A 77 -2.01 8.97 18.97
C GLY A 77 -3.17 9.46 19.83
N GLY A 78 -3.34 8.85 21.00
CA GLY A 78 -4.40 9.13 21.97
C GLY A 78 -5.75 8.62 21.48
N PRO A 79 -6.01 7.30 21.47
CA PRO A 79 -7.34 6.78 21.16
C PRO A 79 -8.36 7.17 22.25
N ASP A 80 -9.63 6.95 21.97
CA ASP A 80 -10.73 7.13 22.93
C ASP A 80 -11.77 6.04 22.70
N ALA A 81 -11.63 4.99 23.50
CA ALA A 81 -12.47 3.79 23.40
C ALA A 81 -13.96 4.10 23.61
N LEU A 82 -14.30 5.07 24.47
CA LEU A 82 -15.69 5.46 24.73
C LEU A 82 -16.35 6.14 23.53
N ARG A 83 -15.55 6.70 22.62
CA ARG A 83 -16.01 7.34 21.38
C ARG A 83 -15.68 6.54 20.13
N THR A 84 -15.03 5.39 20.27
CA THR A 84 -14.63 4.57 19.13
C THR A 84 -13.76 5.36 18.17
N ALA A 85 -12.70 5.98 18.71
CA ALA A 85 -11.90 6.96 17.99
C ALA A 85 -10.42 6.57 18.02
N PRO A 86 -9.70 6.56 16.88
CA PRO A 86 -10.14 6.95 15.52
C PRO A 86 -10.93 5.85 14.78
N GLN A 87 -11.63 6.21 13.70
CA GLN A 87 -12.23 5.25 12.75
C GLN A 87 -11.56 5.40 11.40
N VAL A 88 -11.04 4.30 10.85
CA VAL A 88 -10.27 4.30 9.60
C VAL A 88 -10.95 3.37 8.61
N SER A 89 -10.96 3.77 7.34
CA SER A 89 -11.52 3.00 6.23
C SER A 89 -10.47 2.89 5.14
N MET A 90 -10.28 1.68 4.62
CA MET A 90 -9.35 1.37 3.56
C MET A 90 -10.10 0.76 2.39
N VAL A 91 -9.79 1.21 1.18
CA VAL A 91 -10.46 0.75 -0.04
C VAL A 91 -9.43 0.13 -0.99
N MET A 92 -9.82 -0.96 -1.64
CA MET A 92 -9.06 -1.56 -2.73
C MET A 92 -10.01 -2.00 -3.83
N SER A 93 -9.68 -1.66 -5.09
CA SER A 93 -10.47 -2.01 -6.26
C SER A 93 -9.60 -2.66 -7.34
N PRO A 94 -9.99 -3.81 -7.91
CA PRO A 94 -9.24 -4.50 -8.96
C PRO A 94 -9.20 -3.76 -10.31
N ALA A 95 -10.10 -2.80 -10.53
CA ALA A 95 -10.30 -2.16 -11.83
C ALA A 95 -10.27 -0.61 -11.75
N GLY A 96 -9.62 -0.06 -10.72
CA GLY A 96 -9.29 1.37 -10.65
C GLY A 96 -10.44 2.31 -10.27
N GLY A 97 -11.56 1.79 -9.77
CA GLY A 97 -12.71 2.60 -9.33
C GLY A 97 -13.71 1.84 -8.47
N ILE A 98 -14.63 2.57 -7.84
CA ILE A 98 -15.62 2.00 -6.90
C ILE A 98 -16.98 1.70 -7.54
N ASP A 99 -17.13 1.92 -8.85
CA ASP A 99 -18.39 1.67 -9.57
C ASP A 99 -18.64 0.17 -9.83
N SER A 100 -17.62 -0.67 -9.63
CA SER A 100 -17.67 -2.13 -9.81
C SER A 100 -17.25 -2.86 -8.54
N ASP A 101 -16.66 -4.06 -8.62
CA ASP A 101 -16.19 -4.75 -7.42
C ASP A 101 -15.16 -3.89 -6.67
N PHE A 102 -15.35 -3.70 -5.37
CA PHE A 102 -14.35 -3.13 -4.48
C PHE A 102 -14.51 -3.69 -3.07
N PHE A 103 -13.43 -3.57 -2.30
CA PHE A 103 -13.36 -4.06 -0.93
C PHE A 103 -13.12 -2.90 0.02
N LEU A 104 -13.87 -2.89 1.12
CA LEU A 104 -13.79 -1.90 2.18
C LEU A 104 -13.35 -2.60 3.46
N LEU A 105 -12.18 -2.23 3.98
CA LEU A 105 -11.68 -2.66 5.28
C LEU A 105 -11.85 -1.49 6.26
N SER A 106 -12.75 -1.66 7.23
CA SER A 106 -12.94 -0.72 8.34
C SER A 106 -12.16 -1.17 9.56
N LEU A 107 -11.39 -0.25 10.15
CA LEU A 107 -10.69 -0.43 11.42
C LEU A 107 -11.38 0.37 12.51
N ASN A 108 -11.43 -0.24 13.70
CA ASN A 108 -12.05 0.26 14.92
C ASN A 108 -13.55 0.55 14.83
N HIS A 109 -14.24 0.09 13.78
CA HIS A 109 -15.69 0.21 13.68
C HIS A 109 -16.22 -0.73 12.60
N TRP A 110 -17.52 -1.02 12.68
CA TRP A 110 -18.27 -1.71 11.63
C TRP A 110 -19.31 -0.75 11.06
N SER A 111 -19.71 -0.97 9.82
CA SER A 111 -20.79 -0.18 9.20
C SER A 111 -21.91 -1.05 8.63
N TYR A 112 -21.75 -2.38 8.64
CA TYR A 112 -22.76 -3.34 8.18
C TYR A 112 -22.95 -4.49 9.19
N PRO A 113 -24.20 -4.99 9.40
CA PRO A 113 -25.48 -4.44 8.90
C PRO A 113 -25.91 -3.15 9.61
N GLY A 114 -25.20 -2.75 10.65
CA GLY A 114 -25.34 -1.49 11.33
C GLY A 114 -24.00 -1.08 11.92
N PHE A 115 -23.96 0.10 12.51
CA PHE A 115 -22.76 0.55 13.20
C PHE A 115 -22.54 -0.28 14.47
N GLU A 116 -21.34 -0.83 14.61
CA GLU A 116 -20.84 -1.39 15.87
C GLU A 116 -19.47 -0.77 16.18
N PRO A 117 -19.20 -0.45 17.47
CA PRO A 117 -17.93 0.14 17.85
C PRO A 117 -16.82 -0.91 17.95
N GLY A 118 -15.61 -0.55 17.52
CA GLY A 118 -14.42 -1.38 17.67
C GLY A 118 -14.22 -2.42 16.57
N GLY A 119 -13.23 -3.28 16.77
CA GLY A 119 -12.90 -4.39 15.88
C GLY A 119 -12.46 -4.00 14.47
N VAL A 120 -12.48 -5.00 13.58
CA VAL A 120 -12.12 -4.87 12.17
C VAL A 120 -13.17 -5.56 11.31
N GLN A 121 -13.63 -4.92 10.25
CA GLN A 121 -14.61 -5.46 9.33
C GLN A 121 -14.16 -5.31 7.88
N LEU A 122 -14.23 -6.40 7.13
CA LEU A 122 -14.07 -6.44 5.68
C LEU A 122 -15.45 -6.53 5.01
N GLN A 123 -15.67 -5.75 3.97
CA GLN A 123 -16.87 -5.79 3.14
C GLN A 123 -16.49 -5.89 1.66
N HIS A 124 -17.33 -6.57 0.88
CA HIS A 124 -17.28 -6.60 -0.58
C HIS A 124 -18.53 -5.94 -1.15
N TRP A 125 -18.30 -5.04 -2.09
CA TRP A 125 -19.31 -4.26 -2.78
C TRP A 125 -19.15 -4.41 -4.30
N ASN A 126 -20.24 -4.21 -5.03
CA ASN A 126 -20.24 -4.07 -6.48
C ASN A 126 -21.03 -2.80 -6.84
N GLY A 127 -20.31 -1.70 -7.04
CA GLY A 127 -20.90 -0.37 -7.03
C GLY A 127 -21.61 -0.11 -5.69
N GLU A 128 -22.85 0.33 -5.74
CA GLU A 128 -23.67 0.57 -4.54
C GLU A 128 -24.27 -0.70 -3.92
N ASN A 129 -24.03 -1.88 -4.50
CA ASN A 129 -24.62 -3.13 -4.03
C ASN A 129 -23.69 -3.85 -3.06
N TRP A 130 -24.09 -3.93 -1.79
CA TRP A 130 -23.43 -4.81 -0.83
C TRP A 130 -23.54 -6.28 -1.27
N ARG A 131 -22.44 -7.03 -1.16
CA ARG A 131 -22.38 -8.45 -1.53
C ARG A 131 -22.16 -9.35 -0.33
N SER A 132 -21.14 -9.04 0.48
CA SER A 132 -20.77 -9.84 1.65
C SER A 132 -19.93 -9.04 2.63
N SER A 133 -19.81 -9.54 3.86
CA SER A 133 -18.89 -9.01 4.86
C SER A 133 -18.34 -10.10 5.76
N LYS A 134 -17.18 -9.83 6.37
CA LYS A 134 -16.56 -10.63 7.43
C LYS A 134 -16.01 -9.70 8.49
N SER A 135 -15.92 -10.17 9.72
CA SER A 135 -15.33 -9.42 10.83
C SER A 135 -14.26 -10.25 11.52
N ALA A 136 -13.25 -9.58 12.06
CA ALA A 136 -12.30 -10.20 12.96
C ALA A 136 -13.00 -10.61 14.26
N SER A 137 -12.48 -11.63 14.94
CA SER A 137 -13.07 -12.15 16.18
C SER A 137 -12.89 -11.25 17.40
N ASN A 138 -11.88 -10.37 17.37
CA ASN A 138 -11.64 -9.40 18.43
C ASN A 138 -12.31 -8.06 18.05
N GLU A 139 -13.34 -7.70 18.80
CA GLU A 139 -14.20 -6.55 18.56
C GLU A 139 -13.90 -5.39 19.51
N LEU A 140 -12.81 -5.46 20.29
CA LEU A 140 -12.46 -4.42 21.23
C LEU A 140 -12.27 -3.07 20.52
N PRO A 141 -12.67 -1.95 21.14
CA PRO A 141 -12.31 -0.63 20.65
C PRO A 141 -10.81 -0.37 20.87
N LEU A 142 -10.21 0.46 20.01
CA LEU A 142 -8.87 0.99 20.24
C LEU A 142 -8.81 1.77 21.54
N ASP A 143 -7.87 1.37 22.40
CA ASP A 143 -7.62 1.99 23.70
C ASP A 143 -6.12 2.15 24.00
N THR A 144 -5.25 1.65 23.13
CA THR A 144 -3.79 1.69 23.33
C THR A 144 -3.17 2.92 22.68
N ASP A 145 -2.71 3.86 23.50
CA ASP A 145 -1.96 5.03 23.02
C ASP A 145 -0.58 4.62 22.47
N GLY A 146 -0.16 5.26 21.38
CA GLY A 146 1.11 4.99 20.69
C GLY A 146 1.15 3.66 19.94
N GLU A 147 0.02 2.94 19.81
CA GLU A 147 -0.03 1.69 19.06
C GLU A 147 0.26 1.92 17.57
N THR A 148 1.12 1.07 17.00
CA THR A 148 1.28 0.97 15.55
C THR A 148 0.64 -0.32 15.06
N ILE A 149 -0.32 -0.18 14.16
CA ILE A 149 -1.04 -1.28 13.52
C ILE A 149 -0.47 -1.44 12.11
N ARG A 150 -0.06 -2.66 11.76
CA ARG A 150 0.48 -3.01 10.44
C ARG A 150 -0.33 -4.12 9.82
N TRP A 151 -0.57 -4.06 8.51
CA TRP A 151 -1.20 -5.15 7.77
C TRP A 151 -0.85 -5.05 6.29
N ALA A 152 -1.07 -6.14 5.58
CA ALA A 152 -1.10 -6.15 4.13
C ALA A 152 -2.52 -6.49 3.65
N GLN A 153 -2.91 -5.99 2.47
CA GLN A 153 -4.12 -6.42 1.78
C GLN A 153 -3.74 -6.86 0.36
N ARG A 154 -4.34 -7.97 -0.11
CA ARG A 154 -4.01 -8.59 -1.39
C ARG A 154 -5.24 -8.79 -2.23
N LEU A 155 -5.14 -8.50 -3.51
CA LEU A 155 -6.01 -9.00 -4.57
C LEU A 155 -5.29 -10.13 -5.32
N THR A 156 -5.97 -11.24 -5.53
CA THR A 156 -5.49 -12.36 -6.35
C THR A 156 -6.57 -12.76 -7.33
N LEU A 157 -6.15 -12.98 -8.58
CA LEU A 157 -6.99 -13.47 -9.66
C LEU A 157 -6.51 -14.87 -10.06
N SER A 158 -7.40 -15.86 -9.95
CA SER A 158 -7.14 -17.25 -10.40
C SER A 158 -8.46 -17.92 -10.72
N ASP A 159 -8.52 -18.70 -11.80
CA ASP A 159 -9.67 -19.56 -12.13
C ASP A 159 -11.04 -18.82 -12.08
N CYS A 160 -11.13 -17.66 -12.73
CA CYS A 160 -12.31 -16.77 -12.72
C CYS A 160 -12.75 -16.31 -11.31
N SER A 161 -11.87 -16.40 -10.33
CA SER A 161 -12.13 -15.99 -8.95
C SER A 161 -11.25 -14.79 -8.61
N LEU A 162 -11.89 -13.75 -8.08
CA LEU A 162 -11.24 -12.63 -7.42
C LEU A 162 -11.25 -12.88 -5.92
N THR A 163 -10.07 -12.94 -5.33
CA THR A 163 -9.89 -13.05 -3.89
C THR A 163 -9.30 -11.77 -3.34
N TYR A 164 -9.96 -11.19 -2.34
CA TYR A 164 -9.37 -10.18 -1.47
C TYR A 164 -9.07 -10.80 -0.11
N GLU A 165 -7.88 -10.56 0.42
CA GLU A 165 -7.50 -11.00 1.76
C GLU A 165 -6.67 -9.97 2.52
N VAL A 166 -6.91 -9.88 3.84
CA VAL A 166 -6.02 -9.20 4.76
C VAL A 166 -4.99 -10.19 5.32
N PHE A 167 -3.76 -9.74 5.26
CA PHE A 167 -2.48 -10.35 5.55
C PHE A 167 -1.63 -9.85 6.70
N ASN A 168 -0.75 -10.65 7.30
CA ASN A 168 0.36 -10.16 8.14
C ASN A 168 -0.05 -9.05 9.12
N ALA A 169 -1.23 -9.23 9.71
CA ALA A 169 -1.89 -8.24 10.51
C ALA A 169 -1.32 -8.26 11.92
N GLU A 170 -0.92 -7.10 12.42
CA GLU A 170 -0.31 -6.92 13.74
C GLU A 170 -0.89 -5.69 14.42
N SER A 171 -1.39 -5.90 15.64
CA SER A 171 -1.99 -4.89 16.50
C SER A 171 -1.79 -5.28 17.96
N THR A 172 -1.54 -4.31 18.83
CA THR A 172 -1.59 -4.52 20.28
C THR A 172 -3.01 -4.75 20.76
N THR A 173 -4.00 -4.04 20.20
CA THR A 173 -5.42 -4.17 20.59
C THR A 173 -6.05 -5.47 20.07
N TRP A 174 -5.82 -5.82 18.80
CA TRP A 174 -6.49 -6.97 18.15
C TRP A 174 -5.60 -8.19 17.94
N GLY A 175 -4.30 -8.10 18.23
CA GLY A 175 -3.34 -9.16 17.89
C GLY A 175 -3.22 -9.33 16.38
N ASN A 176 -3.11 -10.58 15.92
CA ASN A 176 -3.24 -10.90 14.50
C ASN A 176 -4.72 -11.02 14.11
N PHE A 177 -5.30 -9.90 13.72
CA PHE A 177 -6.73 -9.79 13.40
C PHE A 177 -7.14 -10.43 12.06
N ALA A 178 -6.17 -10.90 11.27
CA ALA A 178 -6.43 -11.62 10.02
C ALA A 178 -6.14 -13.13 10.12
N ALA A 179 -5.90 -13.64 11.33
CA ALA A 179 -5.61 -15.06 11.55
C ALA A 179 -6.73 -15.98 11.02
N GLY A 180 -6.35 -17.11 10.43
CA GLY A 180 -7.29 -18.16 10.00
C GLY A 180 -8.25 -17.73 8.88
N GLU A 181 -7.82 -16.86 7.97
CA GLU A 181 -8.63 -16.35 6.85
C GLU A 181 -9.89 -15.58 7.29
N ALA A 182 -9.88 -15.03 8.52
CA ALA A 182 -11.01 -14.28 9.08
C ALA A 182 -11.44 -13.11 8.18
N LEU A 183 -10.48 -12.48 7.49
CA LEU A 183 -10.69 -11.34 6.61
C LEU A 183 -10.31 -11.69 5.17
N LYS A 184 -10.96 -12.72 4.62
CA LYS A 184 -10.80 -13.18 3.23
C LYS A 184 -12.14 -13.38 2.55
N ILE A 185 -12.33 -12.77 1.38
CA ILE A 185 -13.52 -12.91 0.54
C ILE A 185 -13.08 -13.36 -0.85
N THR A 186 -13.76 -14.39 -1.38
CA THR A 186 -13.59 -14.84 -2.76
C THR A 186 -14.93 -14.69 -3.48
N THR A 187 -14.91 -14.11 -4.67
CA THR A 187 -16.07 -13.94 -5.54
C THR A 187 -15.73 -14.37 -6.96
N HIS A 188 -16.74 -14.81 -7.71
CA HIS A 188 -16.61 -14.98 -9.16
C HIS A 188 -16.36 -13.62 -9.82
N THR A 189 -15.56 -13.59 -10.88
CA THR A 189 -15.29 -12.40 -11.68
C THR A 189 -15.11 -12.75 -13.16
N GLU A 190 -15.36 -11.78 -14.03
CA GLU A 190 -15.04 -11.85 -15.46
C GLU A 190 -13.70 -11.16 -15.79
N LEU A 191 -13.03 -10.59 -14.78
CA LEU A 191 -11.69 -10.03 -14.97
C LEU A 191 -10.73 -11.14 -15.37
N ALA A 192 -9.97 -10.91 -16.44
CA ALA A 192 -8.89 -11.79 -16.89
C ALA A 192 -7.52 -11.38 -16.33
N ARG A 193 -7.39 -10.12 -15.89
CA ARG A 193 -6.15 -9.53 -15.35
C ARG A 193 -6.47 -8.30 -14.47
N LEU A 194 -5.49 -7.87 -13.69
CA LEU A 194 -5.55 -6.74 -12.77
C LEU A 194 -4.78 -5.51 -13.28
N ASN A 195 -4.36 -5.46 -14.55
CA ASN A 195 -3.63 -4.31 -15.11
C ASN A 195 -4.43 -2.98 -15.05
N GLY A 196 -5.76 -3.06 -14.87
CA GLY A 196 -6.62 -1.89 -14.65
C GLY A 196 -6.62 -1.36 -13.21
N TYR A 197 -5.86 -1.98 -12.30
CA TYR A 197 -5.72 -1.51 -10.93
C TYR A 197 -5.00 -0.15 -10.89
N LEU A 198 -5.51 0.74 -10.05
CA LEU A 198 -4.94 2.07 -9.85
C LEU A 198 -4.68 2.28 -8.34
N PRO A 199 -3.41 2.43 -7.91
CA PRO A 199 -3.08 2.77 -6.52
C PRO A 199 -3.76 4.07 -6.08
N ALA A 200 -4.01 4.98 -7.04
CA ALA A 200 -4.74 6.22 -6.83
C ALA A 200 -6.07 6.03 -6.13
N THR A 201 -6.84 5.00 -6.51
CA THR A 201 -8.15 4.71 -5.92
C THR A 201 -8.01 4.35 -4.44
N SER A 202 -7.03 3.51 -4.11
CA SER A 202 -6.77 3.14 -2.72
C SER A 202 -6.29 4.35 -1.91
N LEU A 203 -5.43 5.20 -2.47
CA LEU A 203 -4.96 6.41 -1.80
C LEU A 203 -6.05 7.49 -1.64
N SER A 204 -6.98 7.63 -2.59
CA SER A 204 -8.03 8.66 -2.56
C SER A 204 -9.24 8.25 -1.72
N GLU A 205 -9.59 6.97 -1.74
CA GLU A 205 -10.78 6.44 -1.07
C GLU A 205 -10.49 5.88 0.34
N SER A 206 -9.21 5.73 0.71
CA SER A 206 -8.82 5.35 2.07
C SER A 206 -8.52 6.57 2.95
N GLY A 207 -8.83 6.46 4.23
CA GLY A 207 -8.51 7.53 5.17
C GLY A 207 -9.17 7.40 6.53
N ILE A 208 -9.02 8.46 7.31
CA ILE A 208 -9.55 8.53 8.67
C ILE A 208 -10.91 9.21 8.62
N GLY A 209 -11.98 8.42 8.71
CA GLY A 209 -13.37 8.92 8.65
C GLY A 209 -13.81 9.65 9.92
N TYR A 210 -13.23 9.32 11.07
CA TYR A 210 -13.56 9.96 12.35
C TYR A 210 -12.34 10.13 13.26
N ALA A 211 -12.25 11.31 13.88
CA ALA A 211 -11.23 11.69 14.86
C ALA A 211 -9.78 11.57 14.36
N GLY A 212 -9.49 12.12 13.17
CA GLY A 212 -8.14 12.14 12.58
C GLY A 212 -7.05 12.79 13.43
N ASN A 213 -7.41 13.68 14.36
CA ASN A 213 -6.46 14.23 15.33
C ASN A 213 -5.94 13.20 16.36
N ARG A 214 -6.47 11.96 16.34
CA ARG A 214 -6.03 10.82 17.15
C ARG A 214 -5.16 9.84 16.35
N VAL A 215 -4.75 10.22 15.14
CA VAL A 215 -3.85 9.44 14.27
C VAL A 215 -2.60 10.26 14.02
N SER A 216 -1.45 9.66 14.32
CA SER A 216 -0.14 10.26 14.08
C SER A 216 0.27 10.11 12.61
N SER A 217 -0.02 8.95 12.00
CA SER A 217 0.23 8.70 10.58
C SER A 217 -0.61 7.53 10.06
N LEU A 218 -1.01 7.59 8.78
CA LEU A 218 -1.53 6.47 8.00
C LEU A 218 -0.75 6.46 6.69
N VAL A 219 -0.04 5.37 6.40
CA VAL A 219 0.93 5.31 5.29
C VAL A 219 0.78 4.00 4.54
N LEU A 220 0.64 4.09 3.21
CA LEU A 220 0.90 2.99 2.30
C LEU A 220 2.41 2.89 2.16
N GLU A 221 3.02 1.94 2.87
CA GLU A 221 4.47 1.79 2.93
C GLU A 221 5.03 1.20 1.64
N LYS A 222 4.26 0.29 1.03
CA LYS A 222 4.72 -0.49 -0.12
C LYS A 222 3.56 -1.05 -0.95
N LEU A 223 3.72 -1.05 -2.26
CA LEU A 223 2.88 -1.72 -3.25
C LEU A 223 3.71 -2.81 -3.94
N ARG A 224 3.15 -4.00 -4.12
CA ARG A 224 3.77 -5.11 -4.85
C ARG A 224 2.79 -5.70 -5.84
N TRP A 225 3.28 -6.20 -6.97
CA TRP A 225 2.45 -6.93 -7.91
C TRP A 225 3.24 -8.03 -8.60
N ARG A 226 2.54 -9.00 -9.17
CA ARG A 226 3.14 -10.15 -9.86
C ARG A 226 2.38 -10.44 -11.15
N PHE A 227 3.13 -10.77 -12.19
CA PHE A 227 2.60 -11.18 -13.48
C PHE A 227 2.27 -12.68 -13.49
N ASP A 228 1.35 -13.10 -14.35
CA ASP A 228 1.05 -14.52 -14.54
C ASP A 228 2.29 -15.28 -15.04
N GLY A 229 2.50 -16.47 -14.47
CA GLY A 229 3.67 -17.30 -14.77
C GLY A 229 4.99 -16.85 -14.13
N ASP A 230 5.04 -15.69 -13.48
CA ASP A 230 6.22 -15.22 -12.75
C ASP A 230 6.09 -15.51 -11.24
N ASP A 231 7.20 -15.90 -10.61
CA ASP A 231 7.28 -16.10 -9.15
C ASP A 231 7.80 -14.85 -8.41
N GLU A 232 8.35 -13.87 -9.14
CA GLU A 232 8.93 -12.65 -8.57
C GLU A 232 7.90 -11.51 -8.52
N TYR A 233 7.91 -10.75 -7.42
CA TYR A 233 7.12 -9.54 -7.32
C TYR A 233 7.90 -8.35 -7.85
N GLN A 234 7.22 -7.51 -8.61
CA GLN A 234 7.57 -6.11 -8.77
C GLN A 234 7.19 -5.35 -7.49
N GLU A 235 7.90 -4.28 -7.19
CA GLU A 235 7.74 -3.54 -5.94
C GLU A 235 7.94 -2.03 -6.12
N MET A 236 7.08 -1.25 -5.47
CA MET A 236 7.23 0.18 -5.25
C MET A 236 7.17 0.46 -3.75
N VAL A 237 8.16 1.21 -3.25
CA VAL A 237 8.23 1.63 -1.85
C VAL A 237 7.84 3.11 -1.77
N ALA A 238 7.19 3.52 -0.69
CA ALA A 238 6.78 4.90 -0.47
C ALA A 238 7.94 5.92 -0.68
N PRO A 239 7.66 7.11 -1.22
CA PRO A 239 6.33 7.61 -1.63
C PRO A 239 5.86 6.99 -2.94
N ILE A 240 4.64 6.43 -2.95
CA ILE A 240 3.99 5.90 -4.15
C ILE A 240 3.23 7.05 -4.80
N ASP A 241 3.49 7.27 -6.09
CA ASP A 241 2.81 8.30 -6.87
C ASP A 241 1.34 7.93 -7.10
N ILE A 242 0.46 8.93 -7.07
CA ILE A 242 -0.94 8.76 -7.46
C ILE A 242 -1.05 8.42 -8.95
N ASP A 243 -0.10 8.87 -9.76
CA ASP A 243 -0.07 8.62 -11.20
C ASP A 243 0.66 7.30 -11.56
N ALA A 244 0.97 6.46 -10.57
CA ALA A 244 1.61 5.17 -10.81
C ALA A 244 0.70 4.22 -11.60
N ASP A 245 1.13 3.85 -12.80
CA ASP A 245 0.57 2.76 -13.60
C ASP A 245 1.32 1.45 -13.34
N LEU A 246 0.60 0.33 -13.53
CA LEU A 246 1.18 -1.00 -13.45
C LEU A 246 1.61 -1.54 -14.84
N ASP A 247 1.55 -0.68 -15.87
CA ASP A 247 1.96 -1.00 -17.24
C ASP A 247 3.44 -0.57 -17.43
N PRO A 248 4.33 -1.45 -17.91
CA PRO A 248 5.76 -1.16 -18.04
C PRO A 248 6.15 -0.18 -19.15
#